data_AF-A0AA37GAD9-F1
#
_entry.id   AF-A0AA37GAD9-F1
#
_cell.length_a   1.000
_cell.length_b   1.000
_cell.length_c   1.000
_cell.angle_alpha   90.00
_cell.angle_beta   90.00
_cell.angle_gamma   90.00
#
_symmetry.space_group_name_H-M   'P 1'
#
loop_
_entity.id
_entity.type
_entity.pdbx_description
1 polymer ?
#
loop_
_entity_poly.entity_id
_entity_poly.type
_entity_poly.pdbx_seq_one_letter_code
_entity_poly.pdbx_strand_id
1 'polypeptide(L)' 'MWARIHLIPLLQAEEDRDQVRRWYADQAREKELLGENTKVYHSDRFVRPTFAVAPQTKN' A
#
# COMPACT_ATOMS: atom_id res chain seq x y z
N MET A 1 -5.80 23.99 15.96
CA MET A 1 -6.58 22.76 15.73
C MET A 1 -7.36 22.77 14.41
N TRP A 2 -8.13 23.82 14.10
CA TRP A 2 -8.99 23.88 12.90
C TRP A 2 -8.29 23.75 11.54
N ALA A 3 -7.10 24.32 11.35
CA ALA A 3 -6.37 24.19 10.09
C ALA A 3 -6.11 22.72 9.71
N ARG A 4 -5.81 21.87 10.70
CA ARG A 4 -5.59 20.44 10.49
C ARG A 4 -6.84 19.73 10.01
N ILE A 5 -8.02 20.01 10.61
CA ILE A 5 -9.29 19.36 10.24
C ILE A 5 -9.63 19.60 8.77
N HIS A 6 -9.39 20.81 8.26
CA HIS A 6 -9.69 21.15 6.86
C HIS A 6 -8.67 20.57 5.86
N LEU A 7 -7.44 20.31 6.30
CA LEU A 7 -6.40 19.75 5.45
C LEU A 7 -6.36 18.21 5.47
N ILE A 8 -6.85 17.57 6.54
CA ILE A 8 -6.86 16.11 6.67
C ILE A 8 -7.48 15.41 5.46
N PRO A 9 -8.66 15.80 4.93
CA PRO A 9 -9.27 15.08 3.82
C PRO A 9 -8.40 15.07 2.56
N LEU A 10 -7.71 16.17 2.27
CA LEU A 10 -6.79 16.26 1.15
C LEU A 10 -5.58 15.37 1.38
N LEU A 11 -4.93 15.47 2.54
CA LEU A 11 -3.74 14.68 2.86
C LEU A 11 -4.04 13.17 2.89
N GLN A 12 -5.19 12.79 3.46
CA GLN A 12 -5.63 11.41 3.52
C GLN A 12 -5.90 10.86 2.12
N ALA A 13 -6.56 11.63 1.25
CA ALA A 13 -6.83 11.21 -0.12
C ALA A 13 -5.54 11.00 -0.94
N GLU A 14 -4.55 11.88 -0.77
CA GLU A 14 -3.24 11.71 -1.41
C GLU A 14 -2.52 10.45 -0.89
N GLU A 15 -2.51 10.24 0.42
CA GLU A 15 -1.90 9.04 1.02
C GLU A 15 -2.60 7.74 0.57
N ASP A 16 -3.93 7.73 0.49
CA ASP A 16 -4.70 6.56 0.09
C ASP A 16 -4.46 6.20 -1.39
N ARG A 17 -4.35 7.20 -2.29
CA ARG A 17 -3.97 6.98 -3.70
C ARG A 17 -2.60 6.34 -3.82
N ASP A 18 -1.62 6.85 -3.07
CA ASP A 18 -0.26 6.33 -3.09
C ASP A 18 -0.17 4.91 -2.55
N GLN A 19 -0.94 4.60 -1.51
CA GLN A 19 -1.04 3.24 -0.96
C GLN A 19 -1.62 2.26 -1.97
N VAL A 20 -2.74 2.61 -2.62
CA VAL A 20 -3.37 1.77 -3.64
C VAL A 20 -2.39 1.48 -4.78
N ARG A 21 -1.65 2.50 -5.23
CA ARG A 21 -0.64 2.36 -6.27
C ARG A 21 0.46 1.36 -5.88
N ARG A 22 0.99 1.46 -4.67
CA ARG A 22 2.03 0.54 -4.16
C ARG A 22 1.48 -0.88 -4.02
N TRP A 23 0.26 -1.02 -3.51
CA TRP A 23 -0.39 -2.32 -3.33
C TRP A 23 -0.54 -3.07 -4.65
N TYR A 24 -1.06 -2.42 -5.70
CA TYR A 24 -1.15 -3.05 -7.02
C TYR A 24 0.21 -3.39 -7.63
N ALA A 25 1.23 -2.55 -7.43
CA ALA A 25 2.58 -2.81 -7.91
C ALA A 25 3.22 -4.01 -7.21
N ASP A 26 3.00 -4.17 -5.91
CA ASP A 26 3.49 -5.33 -5.16
C ASP A 26 2.73 -6.61 -5.54
N GLN A 27 1.41 -6.54 -5.76
CA GLN A 27 0.62 -7.67 -6.27
C GLN A 27 1.06 -8.10 -7.68
N ALA A 28 1.38 -7.16 -8.57
CA ALA A 28 1.90 -7.50 -9.89
C ALA A 28 3.27 -8.19 -9.79
N ARG A 29 4.15 -7.70 -8.93
CA ARG A 29 5.48 -8.27 -8.69
C ARG A 29 5.40 -9.66 -8.05
N GLU A 30 4.51 -9.85 -7.08
CA GLU A 30 4.28 -11.15 -6.44
C GLU A 30 3.82 -12.17 -7.47
N LYS A 31 2.86 -11.80 -8.32
CA LYS A 31 2.38 -12.64 -9.41
C LYS A 31 3.47 -13.01 -10.41
N GLU A 32 4.36 -12.07 -10.77
CA GLU A 32 5.48 -12.34 -11.67
C GLU A 32 6.49 -13.33 -11.07
N LEU A 33 6.75 -13.26 -9.76
CA LEU A 33 7.75 -14.07 -9.08
C LEU A 33 7.23 -15.44 -8.63
N LEU A 34 5.97 -15.51 -8.18
CA LEU A 34 5.36 -16.68 -7.54
C LEU A 34 4.24 -17.31 -8.38
N GLY A 35 3.82 -16.67 -9.48
CA GLY A 35 2.75 -17.13 -10.37
C GLY A 35 1.35 -16.71 -9.91
N GLU A 36 1.11 -16.62 -8.60
CA GLU A 36 -0.18 -16.25 -8.00
C GLU A 36 0.00 -15.29 -6.80
N ASN A 37 -1.09 -14.62 -6.41
CA ASN A 37 -1.11 -13.75 -5.25
C ASN A 37 -1.61 -14.51 -4.02
N THR A 38 -0.84 -14.48 -2.94
CA THR A 38 -1.14 -15.26 -1.74
C THR A 38 -2.02 -14.47 -0.77
N LYS A 39 -3.24 -14.94 -0.52
CA LYS A 39 -4.14 -14.33 0.48
C LYS A 39 -3.80 -14.86 1.87
N VAL A 40 -3.25 -14.01 2.74
CA VAL A 40 -2.93 -14.36 4.13
C VAL A 40 -4.19 -14.42 5.01
N TYR A 41 -5.05 -13.41 4.91
CA TYR A 41 -6.26 -13.30 5.73
C TYR A 41 -7.47 -13.93 5.05
N HIS A 42 -8.32 -14.61 5.80
CA HIS A 42 -9.48 -15.31 5.24
C HIS A 42 -10.69 -14.38 5.04
N SER A 43 -10.60 -13.12 5.48
CA SER A 43 -11.64 -12.10 5.26
C SER A 43 -11.39 -11.31 3.98
N ASP A 44 -12.44 -10.67 3.47
CA ASP A 44 -12.36 -9.81 2.27
C ASP A 44 -12.05 -8.35 2.60
N ARG A 45 -11.70 -8.06 3.86
CA ARG A 45 -11.33 -6.72 4.29
C ARG A 45 -9.93 -6.37 3.79
N PHE A 46 -9.80 -5.16 3.25
CA PHE A 46 -8.48 -4.60 2.95
C PHE A 46 -7.67 -4.39 4.25
N VAL A 47 -6.48 -4.98 4.29
CA VAL A 47 -5.50 -4.80 5.37
C VAL A 47 -4.27 -4.15 4.77
N ARG A 48 -3.85 -3.01 5.34
CA ARG A 48 -2.64 -2.32 4.91
C ARG A 48 -1.41 -3.21 5.17
N PRO A 49 -0.49 -3.37 4.20
CA PRO A 49 0.75 -4.11 4.44
C PRO A 49 1.59 -3.48 5.55
N THR A 50 2.01 -4.26 6.53
CA THR A 50 2.85 -3.78 7.65
C THR A 50 4.28 -3.49 7.22
N PHE A 51 4.79 -4.26 6.26
CA PHE A 51 6.16 -4.13 5.74
C PHE A 51 6.12 -3.85 4.24
N ALA A 52 6.97 -2.92 3.80
CA ALA A 52 7.18 -2.63 2.39
C ALA A 52 8.63 -2.94 2.03
N VAL A 53 8.84 -3.46 0.81
CA VAL A 53 10.19 -3.73 0.32
C VAL A 53 10.87 -2.40 0.04
N ALA A 54 11.92 -2.09 0.81
CA ALA A 54 12.79 -0.96 0.54
C ALA A 54 13.75 -1.32 -0.61
N PRO A 55 14.10 -0.35 -1.48
CA PRO A 55 15.10 -0.59 -2.51
C PRO A 55 16.45 -0.94 -1.87
N GLN A 56 17.23 -1.81 -2.51
CA GLN A 56 18.58 -2.13 -2.03
C GLN A 56 19.46 -0.88 -2.12
N THR A 57 20.13 -0.55 -1.02
CA THR A 57 21.21 0.46 -1.02
C THR A 57 22.32 -0.04 -1.92
N LYS A 58 22.60 0.69 -3.01
CA LYS A 58 23.78 0.46 -3.84
C LYS A 58 25.01 0.93 -3.04
N ASN A 59 25.79 -0.02 -2.53
CA ASN A 59 27.16 0.23 -2.08
C ASN A 59 28.13 0.09 -3.26
#